data_AF-A0A524MTB7-F1
#
_entry.id   AF-A0A524MTB7-F1
#
_cell.length_a   1.000
_cell.length_b   1.000
_cell.length_c   1.000
_cell.angle_alpha   90.00
_cell.angle_beta   90.00
_cell.angle_gamma   90.00
#
_symmetry.space_group_name_H-M   'P 1'
#
loop_
_entity.id
_entity.type
_entity.pdbx_description
1 polymer ?
#
loop_
_entity_poly.entity_id
_entity_poly.type
_entity_poly.pdbx_seq_one_letter_code
_entity_poly.pdbx_strand_id
1 'polypeptide(L)'
;RQTRGSHVQNGIVTCCHIEDYEAGIIRQHERTRQDKQIDRARHIRELNANAGPVFFVYRDRAAINALVSEYTRDEPINDFTPSDGVRHTVWRIADPEQLRAEFEKVPSCCIADGHHRCAGAVKVGSEQRAANPAHTGREEYNWLLGVLFPASQLTIMPYNRVIRDLNHMPADVFLDRIRERFDVRPTTHGEPSARGTVAMYVHGQWYELVCPAPSRTPDLRTASTYRFSRMNCLPQRLE
;
A
#
# COMPACT_ATOMS: atom_id res chain seq x y z
N ARG A 1 17.19 -6.25 -2.48
CA ARG A 1 17.41 -4.87 -2.95
C ARG A 1 16.64 -4.63 -4.23
N GLN A 2 15.99 -3.49 -4.35
CA GLN A 2 15.39 -2.98 -5.58
C GLN A 2 16.09 -1.67 -5.95
N THR A 3 16.48 -1.53 -7.22
CA THR A 3 17.13 -0.33 -7.74
C THR A 3 16.39 0.17 -8.96
N ARG A 4 15.95 1.43 -8.92
CA ARG A 4 15.25 2.13 -10.01
C ARG A 4 15.89 3.49 -10.23
N GLY A 5 16.67 3.63 -11.31
CA GLY A 5 17.49 4.83 -11.51
C GLY A 5 18.48 5.01 -10.35
N SER A 6 18.47 6.17 -9.71
CA SER A 6 19.27 6.46 -8.51
C SER A 6 18.64 5.98 -7.21
N HIS A 7 17.36 5.60 -7.21
CA HIS A 7 16.67 5.14 -6.00
C HIS A 7 17.02 3.69 -5.68
N VAL A 8 17.36 3.43 -4.42
CA VAL A 8 17.69 2.10 -3.90
C VAL A 8 16.92 1.86 -2.62
N GLN A 9 16.30 0.68 -2.53
CA GLN A 9 15.65 0.21 -1.31
C GLN A 9 15.97 -1.25 -1.02
N ASN A 10 16.19 -1.57 0.25
CA ASN A 10 16.45 -2.91 0.75
C ASN A 10 15.24 -3.35 1.58
N GLY A 11 14.52 -4.34 1.05
CA GLY A 11 13.42 -4.99 1.75
C GLY A 11 13.89 -6.31 2.35
N ILE A 12 13.39 -6.63 3.54
CA ILE A 12 13.59 -7.92 4.21
C ILE A 12 12.34 -8.75 4.01
N VAL A 13 12.46 -9.83 3.24
CA VAL A 13 11.36 -10.78 3.00
C VAL A 13 11.26 -11.72 4.20
N THR A 14 10.09 -11.79 4.83
CA THR A 14 9.85 -12.62 6.01
C THR A 14 8.37 -12.96 6.17
N CYS A 15 8.05 -13.75 7.17
CA CYS A 15 6.69 -13.98 7.63
C CYS A 15 6.40 -13.13 8.87
N CYS A 16 5.25 -12.46 8.89
CA CYS A 16 4.76 -11.72 10.05
C CYS A 16 3.60 -12.47 10.69
N HIS A 17 3.53 -12.46 12.02
CA HIS A 17 2.47 -13.15 12.74
C HIS A 17 1.15 -12.37 12.63
N ILE A 18 0.03 -13.08 12.50
CA ILE A 18 -1.29 -12.43 12.41
C ILE A 18 -1.67 -11.70 13.71
N GLU A 19 -1.11 -12.12 14.85
CA GLU A 19 -1.38 -11.45 16.13
C GLU A 19 -0.76 -10.06 16.21
N ASP A 20 0.32 -9.78 15.48
CA ASP A 20 0.87 -8.42 15.40
C ASP A 20 -0.15 -7.47 14.76
N TYR A 21 -0.97 -7.97 13.83
CA TYR A 21 -2.08 -7.21 13.25
C TYR A 21 -3.25 -7.06 14.23
N GLU A 22 -3.63 -8.14 14.93
CA GLU A 22 -4.71 -8.13 15.92
C GLU A 22 -4.39 -7.21 17.12
N ALA A 23 -3.11 -7.18 17.55
CA ALA A 23 -2.59 -6.32 18.61
C ALA A 23 -2.31 -4.88 18.18
N GLY A 24 -2.44 -4.56 16.88
CA GLY A 24 -2.21 -3.22 16.34
C GLY A 24 -0.73 -2.80 16.24
N ILE A 25 0.20 -3.76 16.36
CA ILE A 25 1.64 -3.57 16.07
C ILE A 25 1.83 -3.38 14.56
N ILE A 26 1.09 -4.13 13.74
CA ILE A 26 0.93 -3.86 12.31
C ILE A 26 -0.23 -2.86 12.12
N ARG A 27 0.12 -1.63 11.80
CA ARG A 27 -0.80 -0.50 11.66
C ARG A 27 -1.38 -0.39 10.26
N GLN A 28 -2.68 -0.09 10.21
CA GLN A 28 -3.42 0.20 8.98
C GLN A 28 -3.56 1.71 8.82
N HIS A 29 -3.46 2.20 7.58
CA HIS A 29 -3.77 3.60 7.24
C HIS A 29 -4.99 3.74 6.31
N GLU A 30 -5.56 2.61 5.86
CA GLU A 30 -6.79 2.55 5.06
C GLU A 30 -7.75 1.52 5.63
N ARG A 31 -9.06 1.80 5.51
CA ARG A 31 -10.10 0.82 5.81
C ARG A 31 -10.19 -0.17 4.66
N THR A 32 -10.17 -1.45 5.00
CA THR A 32 -10.41 -2.50 4.02
C THR A 32 -11.89 -2.61 3.71
N ARG A 33 -12.22 -2.75 2.43
CA ARG A 33 -13.57 -3.05 1.95
C ARG A 33 -13.88 -4.55 2.09
N GLN A 34 -15.07 -4.86 2.59
CA GLN A 34 -15.51 -6.23 2.89
C GLN A 34 -15.57 -7.14 1.65
N ASP A 35 -16.02 -6.63 0.51
CA ASP A 35 -16.06 -7.34 -0.78
C ASP A 35 -14.66 -7.85 -1.19
N LYS A 36 -13.65 -7.00 -1.08
CA LYS A 36 -12.25 -7.34 -1.38
C LYS A 36 -11.61 -8.28 -0.37
N GLN A 37 -12.03 -8.23 0.89
CA GLN A 37 -11.56 -9.18 1.91
C GLN A 37 -12.09 -10.60 1.65
N ILE A 38 -13.36 -10.74 1.27
CA ILE A 38 -13.98 -12.03 0.98
C ILE A 38 -13.27 -12.72 -0.19
N ASP A 39 -13.03 -11.97 -1.26
CA ASP A 39 -12.32 -12.50 -2.43
C ASP A 39 -10.89 -12.93 -2.08
N ARG A 40 -10.17 -12.13 -1.26
CA ARG A 40 -8.82 -12.53 -0.81
C ARG A 40 -8.81 -13.72 0.13
N ALA A 41 -9.74 -13.82 1.07
CA ALA A 41 -9.87 -14.98 1.92
C ALA A 41 -10.17 -16.25 1.09
N ARG A 42 -11.04 -16.15 0.07
CA ARG A 42 -11.27 -17.27 -0.85
C ARG A 42 -9.98 -17.67 -1.57
N HIS A 43 -9.25 -16.71 -2.14
CA HIS A 43 -8.01 -17.01 -2.84
C HIS A 43 -6.99 -17.73 -1.95
N ILE A 44 -6.81 -17.27 -0.71
CA ILE A 44 -5.89 -17.90 0.25
C ILE A 44 -6.37 -19.32 0.61
N ARG A 45 -7.68 -19.51 0.80
CA ARG A 45 -8.25 -20.84 1.09
C ARG A 45 -8.03 -21.84 -0.04
N GLU A 46 -8.32 -21.45 -1.28
CA GLU A 46 -8.18 -22.34 -2.44
C GLU A 46 -6.70 -22.69 -2.72
N LEU A 47 -5.80 -21.71 -2.60
CA LEU A 47 -4.37 -21.95 -2.80
C LEU A 47 -3.67 -22.59 -1.60
N ASN A 48 -4.28 -22.49 -0.41
CA ASN A 48 -3.66 -22.76 0.87
C ASN A 48 -2.29 -22.04 1.04
N ALA A 49 -2.18 -20.82 0.50
CA ALA A 49 -0.93 -20.05 0.48
C ALA A 49 -1.16 -18.53 0.35
N ASN A 50 -0.22 -17.76 0.91
CA ASN A 50 -0.14 -16.32 0.73
C ASN A 50 0.72 -15.97 -0.52
N ALA A 51 0.10 -15.95 -1.70
CA ALA A 51 0.82 -15.79 -2.97
C ALA A 51 1.34 -14.36 -3.29
N GLY A 52 1.15 -13.40 -2.38
CA GLY A 52 1.57 -12.02 -2.62
C GLY A 52 2.04 -11.36 -1.32
N PRO A 53 3.30 -10.93 -1.21
CA PRO A 53 3.81 -10.33 0.02
C PRO A 53 3.10 -9.01 0.34
N VAL A 54 2.86 -8.76 1.62
CA VAL A 54 2.41 -7.46 2.11
C VAL A 54 3.61 -6.51 2.21
N PHE A 55 3.46 -5.29 1.73
CA PHE A 55 4.50 -4.27 1.84
C PHE A 55 4.36 -3.59 3.20
N PHE A 56 5.36 -3.80 4.06
CA PHE A 56 5.46 -3.16 5.37
C PHE A 56 6.54 -2.08 5.41
N VAL A 57 6.29 -1.08 6.24
CA VAL A 57 7.19 0.03 6.50
C VAL A 57 7.45 0.12 7.99
N TYR A 58 8.71 0.26 8.38
CA TYR A 58 9.08 0.50 9.76
C TYR A 58 9.96 1.74 9.90
N ARG A 59 9.96 2.33 11.09
CA ARG A 59 10.85 3.46 11.39
C ARG A 59 12.29 2.96 11.41
N ASP A 60 13.17 3.69 10.72
CA ASP A 60 14.58 3.39 10.62
C ASP A 60 15.24 3.05 11.97
N ARG A 61 16.05 1.98 11.96
CA ARG A 61 16.95 1.62 13.05
C ARG A 61 18.32 1.32 12.48
N ALA A 62 19.33 2.03 12.97
CA ALA A 62 20.71 1.91 12.48
C ALA A 62 21.25 0.47 12.58
N ALA A 63 20.91 -0.26 13.65
CA ALA A 63 21.33 -1.65 13.83
C ALA A 63 20.80 -2.58 12.74
N ILE A 64 19.52 -2.45 12.35
CA ILE A 64 18.94 -3.23 11.25
C ILE A 64 19.63 -2.87 9.93
N ASN A 65 19.85 -1.57 9.69
CA ASN A 65 20.53 -1.12 8.47
C ASN A 65 21.97 -1.64 8.37
N ALA A 66 22.69 -1.73 9.49
CA ALA A 66 24.03 -2.29 9.56
C ALA A 66 24.02 -3.79 9.19
N LEU A 67 23.12 -4.58 9.78
CA LEU A 67 22.96 -6.01 9.46
C LEU A 67 22.59 -6.23 7.99
N VAL A 68 21.64 -5.47 7.45
CA VAL A 68 21.29 -5.54 6.02
C VAL A 68 22.48 -5.20 5.13
N SER A 69 23.29 -4.22 5.53
CA SER A 69 24.50 -3.86 4.79
C SER A 69 25.54 -4.98 4.82
N GLU A 70 25.64 -5.71 5.93
CA GLU A 70 26.50 -6.88 6.07
C GLU A 70 26.05 -8.04 5.18
N TYR A 71 24.78 -8.46 5.29
CA TYR A 71 24.22 -9.54 4.46
C TYR A 71 24.29 -9.26 2.95
N THR A 72 24.29 -7.99 2.56
CA THR A 72 24.35 -7.61 1.13
C THR A 72 25.78 -7.43 0.60
N ARG A 73 26.81 -7.77 1.39
CA ARG A 73 28.21 -7.93 0.92
C ARG A 73 28.46 -9.32 0.33
N ASP A 74 27.67 -10.31 0.73
CA ASP A 74 27.78 -11.68 0.23
C ASP A 74 27.38 -11.76 -1.25
N GLU A 75 27.68 -12.90 -1.88
CA GLU A 75 27.24 -13.19 -3.23
C GLU A 75 25.70 -13.29 -3.28
N PRO A 76 25.02 -12.53 -4.16
CA PRO A 76 23.57 -12.63 -4.29
C PRO A 76 23.16 -13.97 -4.88
N ILE A 77 22.06 -14.54 -4.38
CA ILE A 77 21.48 -15.78 -4.93
C ILE A 77 20.73 -15.54 -6.24
N ASN A 78 20.26 -14.30 -6.46
CA ASN A 78 19.61 -13.87 -7.70
C ASN A 78 19.92 -12.41 -7.97
N ASP A 79 20.10 -12.07 -9.24
CA ASP A 79 20.29 -10.69 -9.69
C ASP A 79 19.74 -10.55 -11.11
N PHE A 80 18.64 -9.82 -11.28
CA PHE A 80 17.96 -9.68 -12.56
C PHE A 80 17.21 -8.36 -12.67
N THR A 81 16.99 -7.92 -13.91
CA THR A 81 16.21 -6.72 -14.22
C THR A 81 15.06 -7.11 -15.17
N PRO A 82 13.80 -7.07 -14.71
CA PRO A 82 12.64 -7.28 -15.58
C PRO A 82 12.43 -6.14 -16.58
N SER A 83 11.41 -6.29 -17.43
CA SER A 83 11.04 -5.30 -18.45
C SER A 83 10.55 -3.96 -17.88
N ASP A 84 10.19 -3.90 -16.59
CA ASP A 84 9.82 -2.67 -15.90
C ASP A 84 11.02 -1.80 -15.49
N GLY A 85 12.25 -2.31 -15.70
CA GLY A 85 13.50 -1.60 -15.44
C GLY A 85 13.92 -1.53 -13.97
N VAL A 86 13.23 -2.22 -13.06
CA VAL A 86 13.61 -2.29 -11.65
C VAL A 86 14.57 -3.46 -11.46
N ARG A 87 15.85 -3.21 -11.15
CA ARG A 87 16.79 -4.30 -10.85
C ARG A 87 16.48 -4.90 -9.49
N HIS A 88 16.33 -6.21 -9.42
CA HIS A 88 16.14 -7.00 -8.22
C HIS A 88 17.41 -7.80 -7.92
N THR A 89 18.01 -7.54 -6.76
CA THR A 89 19.13 -8.35 -6.25
C THR A 89 18.73 -8.95 -4.92
N VAL A 90 18.91 -10.25 -4.75
CA VAL A 90 18.41 -11.03 -3.62
C VAL A 90 19.57 -11.75 -2.95
N TRP A 91 19.62 -11.65 -1.63
CA TRP A 91 20.58 -12.36 -0.77
C TRP A 91 19.83 -13.26 0.19
N ARG A 92 20.44 -14.38 0.56
CA ARG A 92 19.91 -15.27 1.59
C ARG A 92 20.45 -14.84 2.94
N ILE A 93 19.57 -14.72 3.94
CA ILE A 93 19.96 -14.54 5.34
C ILE A 93 19.98 -15.93 5.97
N ALA A 94 21.17 -16.47 6.24
CA ALA A 94 21.34 -17.82 6.79
C ALA A 94 21.05 -17.87 8.30
N ASP A 95 21.53 -16.87 9.04
CA ASP A 95 21.30 -16.71 10.48
C ASP A 95 20.55 -15.38 10.74
N PRO A 96 19.22 -15.43 10.93
CA PRO A 96 18.40 -14.26 11.17
C PRO A 96 18.30 -13.87 12.66
N GLU A 97 18.99 -14.55 13.58
CA GLU A 97 18.80 -14.38 15.03
C GLU A 97 19.03 -12.92 15.48
N GLN A 98 20.14 -12.32 15.05
CA GLN A 98 20.45 -10.93 15.36
C GLN A 98 19.45 -9.95 14.75
N LEU A 99 19.02 -10.24 13.51
CA LEU A 99 18.04 -9.43 12.82
C LEU A 99 16.69 -9.48 13.54
N ARG A 100 16.26 -10.67 13.98
CA ARG A 100 15.03 -10.86 14.76
C ARG A 100 15.08 -10.09 16.07
N ALA A 101 16.17 -10.20 16.82
CA ALA A 101 16.36 -9.48 18.08
C ALA A 101 16.31 -7.95 17.90
N GLU A 102 16.77 -7.42 16.76
CA GLU A 102 16.62 -6.00 16.44
C GLU A 102 15.19 -5.64 15.98
N PHE A 103 14.45 -6.55 15.36
CA PHE A 103 13.05 -6.31 15.02
C PHE A 103 12.12 -6.34 16.22
N GLU A 104 12.41 -7.11 17.28
CA GLU A 104 11.66 -7.07 18.55
C GLU A 104 11.66 -5.66 19.20
N LYS A 105 12.68 -4.85 18.89
CA LYS A 105 12.81 -3.47 19.37
C LYS A 105 12.10 -2.45 18.45
N VAL A 106 11.50 -2.89 17.34
CA VAL A 106 10.69 -2.05 16.45
C VAL A 106 9.27 -1.98 17.02
N PRO A 107 8.78 -0.80 17.42
CA PRO A 107 7.51 -0.71 18.15
C PRO A 107 6.27 -1.00 17.30
N SER A 108 6.35 -0.77 15.99
CA SER A 108 5.26 -1.04 15.06
C SER A 108 5.74 -0.92 13.61
N CYS A 109 5.02 -1.59 12.71
CA CYS A 109 5.15 -1.41 11.27
C CYS A 109 3.83 -0.87 10.70
N CYS A 110 3.87 -0.19 9.57
CA CYS A 110 2.68 0.25 8.82
C CYS A 110 2.57 -0.57 7.54
N ILE A 111 1.34 -0.96 7.17
CA ILE A 111 1.08 -1.50 5.83
C ILE A 111 1.19 -0.35 4.83
N ALA A 112 2.11 -0.40 3.88
CA ALA A 112 2.17 0.54 2.75
C ALA A 112 1.30 0.07 1.58
N ASP A 113 1.30 -1.23 1.30
CA ASP A 113 0.48 -1.84 0.27
C ASP A 113 0.06 -3.26 0.68
N GLY A 114 -1.16 -3.64 0.32
CA GLY A 114 -1.70 -4.96 0.61
C GLY A 114 -2.58 -5.09 1.85
N HIS A 115 -3.30 -4.03 2.26
CA HIS A 115 -4.23 -4.10 3.41
C HIS A 115 -5.26 -5.22 3.28
N HIS A 116 -5.78 -5.44 2.06
CA HIS A 116 -6.71 -6.54 1.79
C HIS A 116 -6.05 -7.92 1.86
N ARG A 117 -4.77 -8.04 1.49
CA ARG A 117 -4.01 -9.29 1.61
C ARG A 117 -3.78 -9.60 3.09
N CYS A 118 -3.34 -8.62 3.86
CA CYS A 118 -3.12 -8.75 5.30
C CYS A 118 -4.43 -9.12 6.03
N ALA A 119 -5.53 -8.38 5.79
CA ALA A 119 -6.82 -8.67 6.39
C ALA A 119 -7.39 -10.04 5.97
N GLY A 120 -7.17 -10.45 4.71
CA GLY A 120 -7.55 -11.78 4.23
C GLY A 120 -6.77 -12.89 4.93
N ALA A 121 -5.46 -12.73 5.09
CA ALA A 121 -4.60 -13.69 5.78
C ALA A 121 -4.99 -13.83 7.26
N VAL A 122 -5.21 -12.71 7.96
CA VAL A 122 -5.70 -12.71 9.34
C VAL A 122 -7.02 -13.44 9.44
N LYS A 123 -7.99 -13.14 8.56
CA LYS A 123 -9.29 -13.82 8.57
C LYS A 123 -9.18 -15.33 8.40
N VAL A 124 -8.41 -15.79 7.40
CA VAL A 124 -8.21 -17.24 7.19
C VAL A 124 -7.46 -17.86 8.37
N GLY A 125 -6.45 -17.18 8.91
CA GLY A 125 -5.72 -17.62 10.09
C GLY A 125 -6.61 -17.81 11.32
N SER A 126 -7.47 -16.83 11.63
CA SER A 126 -8.43 -16.92 12.74
C SER A 126 -9.45 -18.05 12.52
N GLU A 127 -9.94 -18.23 11.28
CA GLU A 127 -10.86 -19.33 10.92
C GLU A 127 -10.19 -20.71 11.13
N GLN A 128 -8.94 -20.88 10.67
CA GLN A 128 -8.19 -22.13 10.83
C GLN A 128 -7.81 -22.41 12.28
N ARG A 129 -7.46 -21.36 13.05
CA ARG A 129 -7.23 -21.45 14.49
C ARG A 129 -8.47 -21.99 15.21
N ALA A 130 -9.65 -21.46 14.91
CA ALA A 130 -10.91 -21.90 15.51
C ALA A 130 -11.30 -23.33 15.10
N ALA A 131 -10.94 -23.75 13.89
CA ALA A 131 -11.23 -25.08 13.36
C ALA A 131 -10.22 -26.16 13.78
N ASN A 132 -9.10 -25.79 14.44
CA ASN A 132 -8.06 -26.73 14.87
C ASN A 132 -8.08 -26.97 16.39
N PRO A 133 -8.67 -28.07 16.89
CA PRO A 133 -8.66 -28.40 18.31
C PRO A 133 -7.25 -28.63 18.89
N ALA A 134 -6.27 -28.93 18.03
CA ALA A 134 -4.88 -29.15 18.41
C ALA A 134 -4.00 -27.91 18.15
N HIS A 135 -4.58 -26.71 18.17
CA HIS A 135 -3.85 -25.47 17.96
C HIS A 135 -2.76 -25.25 19.02
N THR A 136 -1.56 -24.91 18.56
CA THR A 136 -0.35 -24.70 19.35
C THR A 136 0.23 -23.29 19.20
N GLY A 137 -0.28 -22.50 18.25
CA GLY A 137 0.26 -21.18 17.89
C GLY A 137 1.42 -21.24 16.88
N ARG A 138 1.88 -22.43 16.50
CA ARG A 138 3.02 -22.61 15.59
C ARG A 138 2.61 -22.94 14.16
N GLU A 139 1.32 -23.07 13.90
CA GLU A 139 0.82 -23.45 12.57
C GLU A 139 1.05 -22.33 11.54
N GLU A 140 1.28 -22.74 10.29
CA GLU A 140 1.56 -21.84 9.16
C GLU A 140 0.45 -20.81 8.92
N TYR A 141 -0.81 -21.14 9.26
CA TYR A 141 -1.93 -20.20 9.11
C TYR A 141 -1.85 -19.00 10.07
N ASN A 142 -0.97 -19.01 11.06
CA ASN A 142 -0.71 -17.86 11.92
C ASN A 142 0.28 -16.86 11.31
N TRP A 143 0.81 -17.13 10.12
CA TRP A 143 1.86 -16.36 9.49
C TRP A 143 1.44 -15.85 8.10
N LEU A 144 1.89 -14.65 7.76
CA LEU A 144 1.65 -14.05 6.45
C LEU A 144 2.94 -13.52 5.83
N LEU A 145 3.08 -13.72 4.52
CA LEU A 145 4.26 -13.27 3.77
C LEU A 145 4.29 -11.75 3.69
N GLY A 146 5.43 -11.16 4.04
CA GLY A 146 5.66 -9.71 4.00
C GLY A 146 7.06 -9.33 3.52
N VAL A 147 7.21 -8.06 3.13
CA VAL A 147 8.51 -7.43 2.92
C VAL A 147 8.56 -6.15 3.73
N LEU A 148 9.55 -6.06 4.63
CA LEU A 148 9.76 -4.92 5.52
C LEU A 148 10.78 -3.96 4.92
N PHE A 149 10.40 -2.70 4.77
CA PHE A 149 11.28 -1.64 4.29
C PHE A 149 11.46 -0.52 5.34
N PRO A 150 12.66 0.05 5.49
CA PRO A 150 12.86 1.22 6.32
C PRO A 150 12.23 2.45 5.67
N ALA A 151 11.57 3.29 6.47
CA ALA A 151 10.83 4.45 5.98
C ALA A 151 11.70 5.43 5.18
N SER A 152 12.97 5.62 5.53
CA SER A 152 13.89 6.50 4.80
C SER A 152 14.18 6.07 3.36
N GLN A 153 13.96 4.79 3.01
CA GLN A 153 14.21 4.26 1.68
C GLN A 153 12.95 4.24 0.81
N LEU A 154 11.86 4.83 1.27
CA LEU A 154 10.61 4.87 0.52
C LEU A 154 10.43 6.19 -0.19
N THR A 155 9.88 6.09 -1.40
CA THR A 155 9.38 7.24 -2.14
C THR A 155 7.89 7.11 -2.28
N ILE A 156 7.15 8.08 -1.74
CA ILE A 156 5.70 8.17 -1.94
C ILE A 156 5.47 8.91 -3.25
N MET A 157 5.01 8.18 -4.26
CA MET A 157 4.67 8.74 -5.56
C MET A 157 3.24 9.29 -5.58
N PRO A 158 2.95 10.31 -6.41
CA PRO A 158 1.59 10.81 -6.58
C PRO A 158 0.68 9.74 -7.16
N TYR A 159 -0.57 9.77 -6.73
CA TYR A 159 -1.59 8.82 -7.17
C TYR A 159 -2.55 9.48 -8.15
N ASN A 160 -2.30 9.26 -9.44
CA ASN A 160 -3.05 9.89 -10.51
C ASN A 160 -4.32 9.11 -10.86
N ARG A 161 -5.36 9.82 -11.29
CA ARG A 161 -6.65 9.26 -11.70
C ARG A 161 -6.97 9.69 -13.12
N VAL A 162 -7.30 8.72 -13.97
CA VAL A 162 -7.83 8.97 -15.31
C VAL A 162 -9.33 8.70 -15.28
N ILE A 163 -10.11 9.73 -15.57
CA ILE A 163 -11.56 9.64 -15.70
C ILE A 163 -11.86 9.63 -17.20
N ARG A 164 -12.58 8.61 -17.66
CA ARG A 164 -12.81 8.37 -19.10
C ARG A 164 -13.82 9.32 -19.73
N ASP A 165 -14.80 9.77 -18.97
CA ASP A 165 -15.82 10.70 -19.40
C ASP A 165 -16.16 11.69 -18.27
N LEU A 166 -16.82 12.78 -18.63
CA LEU A 166 -17.34 13.76 -17.68
C LEU A 166 -18.84 13.50 -17.40
N ASN A 167 -19.28 12.24 -17.42
CA ASN A 167 -20.70 11.86 -17.36
C ASN A 167 -21.55 12.50 -18.46
N HIS A 168 -21.02 12.53 -19.68
CA HIS A 168 -21.65 13.23 -20.81
C HIS A 168 -21.86 14.74 -20.58
N MET A 169 -21.23 15.35 -19.57
CA MET A 169 -21.27 16.79 -19.37
C MET A 169 -20.29 17.49 -20.32
N PRO A 170 -20.69 18.64 -20.90
CA PRO A 170 -19.74 19.57 -21.50
C PRO A 170 -18.66 20.02 -20.49
N ALA A 171 -17.46 20.27 -20.98
CA ALA A 171 -16.28 20.55 -20.14
C ALA A 171 -16.41 21.84 -19.32
N ASP A 172 -17.00 22.87 -19.91
CA ASP A 172 -17.36 24.14 -19.28
C ASP A 172 -18.33 23.91 -18.11
N VAL A 173 -19.41 23.16 -18.34
CA VAL A 173 -20.38 22.79 -17.30
C VAL A 173 -19.73 21.99 -16.17
N PHE A 174 -18.82 21.08 -16.51
CA PHE A 174 -18.05 20.34 -15.51
C PHE A 174 -17.15 21.26 -14.68
N LEU A 175 -16.40 22.16 -15.32
CA LEU A 175 -15.54 23.12 -14.64
C LEU A 175 -16.32 24.05 -13.73
N ASP A 176 -17.50 24.50 -14.14
CA ASP A 176 -18.38 25.33 -13.30
C ASP A 176 -18.79 24.59 -12.02
N ARG A 177 -19.13 23.30 -12.12
CA ARG A 177 -19.43 22.48 -10.92
C ARG A 177 -18.23 22.28 -10.02
N ILE A 178 -17.02 22.18 -10.57
CA ILE A 178 -15.79 22.10 -9.76
C ILE A 178 -15.55 23.43 -9.04
N ARG A 179 -15.80 24.57 -9.69
CA ARG A 179 -15.68 25.92 -9.10
C ARG A 179 -16.61 26.15 -7.91
N GLU A 180 -17.72 25.42 -7.80
CA GLU A 180 -18.59 25.45 -6.61
C GLU A 180 -17.90 24.90 -5.33
N ARG A 181 -16.80 24.15 -5.48
CA ARG A 181 -16.12 23.44 -4.38
C ARG A 181 -14.65 23.79 -4.23
N PHE A 182 -14.01 24.24 -5.31
CA PHE A 182 -12.58 24.54 -5.36
C PHE A 182 -12.37 25.91 -5.99
N ASP A 183 -11.30 26.59 -5.60
CA ASP A 183 -10.78 27.68 -6.40
C ASP A 183 -10.00 27.07 -7.59
N VAL A 184 -10.50 27.29 -8.81
CA VAL A 184 -10.00 26.66 -10.03
C VAL A 184 -9.27 27.69 -10.87
N ARG A 185 -7.97 27.45 -11.08
CA ARG A 185 -7.08 28.36 -11.80
C ARG A 185 -6.45 27.64 -12.98
N PRO A 186 -6.49 28.18 -14.21
CA PRO A 186 -5.68 27.64 -15.31
C PRO A 186 -4.19 27.64 -14.93
N THR A 187 -3.47 26.61 -15.33
CA THR A 187 -2.02 26.48 -15.11
C THR A 187 -1.37 25.77 -16.28
N THR A 188 -0.04 25.79 -16.35
CA THR A 188 0.75 24.94 -17.26
C THR A 188 1.41 23.78 -16.52
N HIS A 189 1.29 23.73 -15.19
CA HIS A 189 1.90 22.71 -14.35
C HIS A 189 0.98 21.50 -14.18
N GLY A 190 1.52 20.31 -14.48
CA GLY A 190 0.82 19.02 -14.30
C GLY A 190 0.95 18.41 -12.90
N GLU A 191 1.52 19.16 -11.95
CA GLU A 191 1.80 18.69 -10.60
C GLU A 191 1.25 19.68 -9.56
N PRO A 192 0.75 19.20 -8.41
CA PRO A 192 0.33 20.07 -7.31
C PRO A 192 1.47 20.96 -6.83
N SER A 193 1.24 22.28 -6.74
CA SER A 193 2.27 23.24 -6.32
C SER A 193 2.49 23.27 -4.79
N ALA A 194 1.47 22.88 -4.02
CA ALA A 194 1.48 22.92 -2.57
C ALA A 194 0.51 21.92 -1.93
N ARG A 195 0.65 21.69 -0.62
CA ARG A 195 -0.33 20.93 0.17
C ARG A 195 -1.72 21.57 0.01
N GLY A 196 -2.73 20.73 -0.24
CA GLY A 196 -4.10 21.19 -0.44
C GLY A 196 -4.41 21.66 -1.86
N THR A 197 -3.51 21.40 -2.82
CA THR A 197 -3.78 21.61 -4.25
C THR A 197 -3.90 20.28 -4.99
N VAL A 198 -4.63 20.30 -6.10
CA VAL A 198 -4.77 19.17 -7.03
C VAL A 198 -4.51 19.69 -8.45
N ALA A 199 -3.69 18.99 -9.21
CA ALA A 199 -3.53 19.24 -10.65
C ALA A 199 -4.57 18.43 -11.43
N MET A 200 -5.29 19.09 -12.33
CA MET A 200 -6.34 18.48 -13.15
C MET A 200 -6.13 18.84 -14.62
N TYR A 201 -6.13 17.84 -15.50
CA TYR A 201 -6.06 18.03 -16.94
C TYR A 201 -7.41 17.73 -17.58
N VAL A 202 -7.98 18.70 -18.29
CA VAL A 202 -9.26 18.55 -18.98
C VAL A 202 -9.18 19.29 -20.32
N HIS A 203 -9.58 18.63 -21.41
CA HIS A 203 -9.69 19.24 -22.75
C HIS A 203 -8.46 20.02 -23.21
N GLY A 204 -7.26 19.46 -23.03
CA GLY A 204 -6.03 20.11 -23.51
C GLY A 204 -5.39 21.07 -22.52
N GLN A 205 -6.06 21.38 -21.41
CA GLN A 205 -5.65 22.43 -20.47
C GLN A 205 -5.43 21.88 -19.07
N TRP A 206 -4.37 22.34 -18.42
CA TRP A 206 -4.13 22.09 -17.00
C TRP A 206 -4.83 23.15 -16.13
N TYR A 207 -5.33 22.69 -15.00
CA TYR A 207 -5.95 23.49 -13.95
C TYR A 207 -5.36 23.11 -12.59
N GLU A 208 -5.11 24.11 -11.76
CA GLU A 208 -4.85 23.96 -10.34
C GLU A 208 -6.17 24.14 -9.60
N LEU A 209 -6.51 23.17 -8.75
CA LEU A 209 -7.67 23.20 -7.87
C LEU A 209 -7.13 23.40 -6.45
N VAL A 210 -7.43 24.54 -5.85
CA VAL A 210 -7.08 24.82 -4.45
C VAL A 210 -8.24 24.38 -3.57
N CYS A 211 -7.97 23.41 -2.70
CA CYS A 211 -8.92 23.00 -1.68
C CYS A 211 -9.17 24.17 -0.73
N PRO A 212 -10.43 24.50 -0.40
CA PRO A 212 -10.73 25.46 0.64
C PRO A 212 -10.00 25.08 1.94
N ALA A 213 -9.49 26.08 2.68
CA ALA A 213 -8.90 25.84 3.99
C ALA A 213 -9.88 24.99 4.83
N PRO A 214 -9.41 23.97 5.56
CA PRO A 214 -10.31 23.11 6.31
C PRO A 214 -11.09 23.98 7.31
N SER A 215 -12.37 24.21 7.04
CA SER A 215 -13.29 24.80 8.00
C SER A 215 -13.34 23.83 9.17
N ARG A 216 -12.67 24.16 10.29
CA ARG A 216 -12.64 23.40 11.56
C ARG A 216 -13.29 22.00 11.43
N THR A 217 -12.51 21.07 10.88
CA THR A 217 -12.78 19.62 10.75
C THR A 217 -14.24 19.20 10.50
N PRO A 218 -14.45 18.47 9.41
CA PRO A 218 -14.67 17.05 9.50
C PRO A 218 -13.32 16.39 9.33
N ASP A 219 -12.93 15.67 10.38
CA ASP A 219 -12.03 14.53 10.36
C ASP A 219 -11.48 14.14 8.97
N LEU A 220 -10.15 14.12 8.81
CA LEU A 220 -9.49 13.55 7.63
C LEU A 220 -9.89 12.08 7.38
N ARG A 221 -10.62 11.43 8.31
CA ARG A 221 -11.41 10.21 8.08
C ARG A 221 -12.44 10.29 6.95
N THR A 222 -12.78 11.47 6.42
CA THR A 222 -13.73 11.62 5.28
C THR A 222 -13.08 12.02 3.95
N ALA A 223 -11.78 12.32 3.91
CA ALA A 223 -11.11 12.65 2.64
C ALA A 223 -10.82 11.39 1.79
N SER A 224 -10.83 10.21 2.39
CA SER A 224 -10.79 8.93 1.67
C SER A 224 -12.22 8.56 1.29
N THR A 225 -12.54 8.58 0.00
CA THR A 225 -13.87 8.38 -0.62
C THR A 225 -14.83 9.58 -0.62
N TYR A 226 -14.58 10.56 -1.49
CA TYR A 226 -15.70 11.12 -2.26
C TYR A 226 -16.29 9.98 -3.10
N ARG A 227 -17.27 9.29 -2.54
CA ARG A 227 -18.20 8.45 -3.28
C ARG A 227 -18.89 9.38 -4.28
N PHE A 228 -18.56 9.29 -5.56
CA PHE A 228 -19.43 9.72 -6.65
C PHE A 228 -20.67 8.79 -6.65
N SER A 229 -21.50 8.85 -5.61
CA SER A 229 -22.62 7.93 -5.37
C SER A 229 -23.90 8.34 -6.11
N ARG A 230 -23.81 9.22 -7.10
CA ARG A 230 -24.93 9.55 -8.00
C ARG A 230 -24.48 9.63 -9.45
N MET A 231 -23.93 8.52 -9.95
CA MET A 231 -24.02 8.16 -11.36
C MET A 231 -24.43 6.69 -11.42
N ASN A 232 -25.71 6.47 -11.71
CA ASN A 232 -26.20 5.17 -12.11
C ASN A 232 -25.60 4.85 -13.48
N CYS A 233 -24.64 3.94 -13.53
CA CYS A 233 -24.37 3.16 -14.73
C CYS A 233 -24.54 1.67 -14.39
N LEU A 234 -25.50 1.08 -15.08
CA LEU A 234 -25.96 -0.31 -15.06
C LEU A 234 -24.84 -1.32 -15.40
N PRO A 235 -25.03 -2.63 -15.13
CA PRO A 235 -23.95 -3.61 -15.02
C PRO A 235 -23.29 -3.90 -16.37
N GLN A 236 -21.96 -3.85 -16.41
CA GLN A 236 -21.19 -4.43 -17.51
C GLN A 236 -21.29 -5.96 -17.44
N ARG A 237 -21.93 -6.55 -18.45
CA ARG A 237 -21.74 -7.97 -18.79
C ARG A 237 -20.33 -8.13 -19.33
N LEU A 238 -19.68 -9.19 -18.88
CA LEU A 238 -18.44 -9.73 -19.43
C LEU A 238 -18.76 -10.43 -20.75
N GLU A 239 -18.12 -9.97 -21.82
CA GLU A 239 -17.58 -10.80 -22.91
C GLU A 239 -16.15 -10.33 -23.19
#